data_AF-A0A8J7NCN8-F1
#
_entry.id   AF-A0A8J7NCN8-F1
#
_cell.length_a   1.000
_cell.length_b   1.000
_cell.length_c   1.000
_cell.angle_alpha   90.00
_cell.angle_beta   90.00
_cell.angle_gamma   90.00
#
_symmetry.space_group_name_H-M   'P 1'
#
loop_
_entity.id
_entity.type
_entity.pdbx_description
1 polymer ?
#
loop_
_entity_poly.entity_id
_entity_poly.type
_entity_poly.pdbx_seq_one_letter_code
_entity_poly.pdbx_strand_id
1 'polypeptide(L)' 'MVLKTFNVTEEVYRKYSSMCKSLGLSMSKQIDLFMKAQIEEEPEAKRGYLEKLDRIREGPFIRVDDFSKRYGLR' A
#
# COMPACT_ATOMS: atom_id res chain seq x y z
N MET A 1 5.56 9.34 -25.89
CA MET A 1 4.54 8.68 -25.04
C MET A 1 3.55 7.99 -25.96
N VAL A 2 3.24 6.72 -25.73
CA VAL A 2 2.19 6.00 -26.47
C VAL A 2 0.90 6.12 -25.65
N LEU A 3 -0.19 6.57 -26.27
CA LEU A 3 -1.48 6.63 -25.59
C LEU A 3 -1.93 5.22 -25.22
N LYS A 4 -2.25 5.01 -23.94
CA LYS A 4 -2.82 3.76 -23.43
C LYS A 4 -4.26 4.00 -23.07
N THR A 5 -5.15 3.19 -23.63
CA THR A 5 -6.59 3.27 -23.41
C THR A 5 -7.07 1.99 -22.76
N PHE A 6 -7.96 2.14 -21.78
CA PHE A 6 -8.55 1.03 -21.03
C PHE A 6 -10.02 1.35 -20.81
N ASN A 7 -10.87 0.32 -20.82
CA ASN A 7 -12.27 0.49 -20.50
C ASN A 7 -12.46 0.31 -18.99
N VAL A 8 -13.09 1.29 -18.35
CA VAL A 8 -13.48 1.25 -16.94
C VAL A 8 -14.90 1.75 -16.81
N THR A 9 -15.62 1.32 -15.78
CA THR A 9 -16.97 1.83 -15.54
C THR A 9 -16.91 3.28 -15.05
N GLU A 10 -17.94 4.07 -15.37
CA GLU A 10 -18.03 5.47 -14.95
C GLU A 10 -17.95 5.61 -13.42
N GLU A 11 -18.58 4.69 -12.68
CA GLU A 11 -18.55 4.68 -11.22
C GLU A 11 -17.12 4.50 -10.68
N VAL A 12 -16.38 3.53 -11.23
CA VAL A 12 -14.99 3.26 -10.81
C VAL A 12 -14.10 4.46 -11.15
N TYR A 13 -14.23 5.00 -12.37
CA TYR A 13 -13.48 6.16 -12.80
C TYR A 13 -13.71 7.36 -11.86
N ARG A 14 -14.96 7.67 -11.53
CA ARG A 14 -15.31 8.79 -10.64
C ARG A 14 -14.72 8.62 -9.24
N LYS A 15 -14.89 7.44 -8.63
CA LYS A 15 -14.37 7.15 -7.29
C LYS A 15 -12.84 7.24 -7.28
N TYR A 16 -12.20 6.61 -8.26
CA TYR A 16 -10.74 6.57 -8.34
C TYR A 16 -10.13 7.95 -8.64
N SER A 17 -10.74 8.72 -9.55
CA SER A 17 -10.33 10.09 -9.85
C SER A 17 -10.44 10.99 -8.63
N SER A 18 -11.53 10.87 -7.86
CA SER A 18 -11.74 11.63 -6.63
C SER A 18 -10.70 11.29 -5.56
N MET A 19 -10.39 10.00 -5.41
CA MET A 19 -9.34 9.53 -4.51
C MET A 19 -7.97 10.10 -4.92
N CYS A 20 -7.59 10.04 -6.20
CA CYS A 20 -6.32 10.59 -6.68
C CYS A 20 -6.22 12.10 -6.38
N LYS A 21 -7.31 12.85 -6.58
CA LYS A 21 -7.38 14.28 -6.23
C LYS A 21 -7.20 14.52 -4.74
N SER A 22 -7.84 13.74 -3.88
CA SER A 22 -7.69 13.89 -2.42
C SER A 22 -6.26 13.63 -1.93
N LEU A 23 -5.50 12.81 -2.66
CA LEU A 23 -4.11 12.49 -2.36
C LEU A 23 -3.12 13.45 -3.04
N GLY A 24 -3.60 14.43 -3.83
CA GLY A 24 -2.74 15.34 -4.59
C GLY A 24 -1.94 14.65 -5.70
N LEU A 25 -2.42 13.50 -6.19
CA LEU A 25 -1.73 12.67 -7.17
C LEU A 25 -2.41 12.74 -8.54
N SER A 26 -1.59 12.71 -9.60
CA SER A 26 -2.12 12.56 -10.95
C SER A 26 -2.57 11.11 -11.19
N MET A 27 -3.68 10.98 -11.89
CA MET A 27 -4.30 9.69 -12.16
C MET A 27 -3.39 8.77 -12.99
N SER A 28 -2.64 9.34 -13.94
CA SER A 28 -1.65 8.61 -14.74
C SER A 28 -0.51 8.06 -13.89
N LYS A 29 -0.01 8.85 -12.92
CA LYS A 29 1.03 8.41 -11.98
C LYS A 29 0.52 7.29 -11.08
N GLN A 30 -0.74 7.38 -10.64
CA GLN A 30 -1.35 6.35 -9.81
C GLN A 30 -1.55 5.03 -10.57
N ILE A 31 -1.98 5.10 -11.84
CA ILE A 31 -2.11 3.91 -12.70
C ILE A 31 -0.74 3.26 -12.94
N ASP A 32 0.29 4.04 -13.22
CA ASP A 32 1.66 3.54 -13.42
C ASP A 32 2.20 2.85 -12.15
N LEU A 33 2.02 3.48 -10.98
CA LEU A 33 2.38 2.89 -9.69
C LEU A 33 1.62 1.60 -9.42
N PHE A 34 0.31 1.57 -9.71
CA PHE A 34 -0.49 0.37 -9.55
C PHE A 34 0.03 -0.77 -10.44
N MET A 35 0.28 -0.50 -11.73
CA MET A 35 0.79 -1.51 -12.65
C MET A 35 2.17 -2.02 -12.23
N LYS A 36 3.07 -1.13 -11.78
CA LYS A 36 4.37 -1.52 -11.24
C LYS A 36 4.24 -2.41 -10.01
N ALA A 37 3.39 -2.02 -9.06
CA ALA A 37 3.14 -2.83 -7.87
C ALA A 37 2.61 -4.22 -8.24
N GLN A 38 1.75 -4.35 -9.26
CA GLN A 38 1.28 -5.67 -9.71
C GLN A 38 2.35 -6.52 -10.41
N ILE A 39 3.35 -5.90 -11.03
CA ILE A 39 4.45 -6.61 -11.70
C ILE A 39 5.54 -7.00 -10.70
N GLU A 40 5.86 -6.09 -9.78
CA GLU A 40 6.97 -6.22 -8.83
C GLU A 40 6.57 -6.98 -7.56
N GLU A 41 5.30 -6.91 -7.12
CA GLU A 41 4.80 -7.77 -6.05
C GLU A 41 4.51 -9.17 -6.61
N GLU A 42 5.48 -10.09 -6.50
CA GLU A 42 5.19 -11.51 -6.68
C GLU A 42 4.06 -11.93 -5.71
N PRO A 43 2.97 -12.55 -6.18
CA PRO A 43 1.88 -13.02 -5.32
C PRO A 43 2.38 -13.91 -4.16
N GLU A 44 3.46 -14.65 -4.41
CA GLU A 44 4.14 -15.51 -3.44
C GLU A 44 4.86 -14.71 -2.35
N ALA A 45 5.55 -13.62 -2.71
CA ALA A 45 6.16 -12.70 -1.77
C ALA A 45 5.10 -11.99 -0.90
N LYS A 46 3.93 -11.65 -1.47
CA LYS A 46 2.81 -11.06 -0.73
C LYS A 46 2.24 -12.00 0.33
N ARG A 47 2.06 -13.28 -0.02
CA ARG A 47 1.61 -14.30 0.94
C ARG A 47 2.63 -14.52 2.06
N GLY A 48 3.91 -14.67 1.72
CA GLY A 48 4.97 -14.82 2.73
C GLY A 48 5.12 -13.58 3.62
N TYR A 49 4.89 -12.38 3.08
CA TYR A 49 4.87 -11.14 3.85
C TYR A 49 3.68 -11.07 4.82
N LEU A 50 2.48 -11.47 4.37
CA LEU A 50 1.30 -11.56 5.23
C LEU A 50 1.50 -12.59 6.35
N GLU A 51 2.04 -13.77 6.05
CA GLU A 51 2.38 -14.77 7.07
C GLU A 51 3.41 -14.27 8.08
N LYS A 52 4.40 -13.46 7.65
CA LYS A 52 5.35 -12.81 8.57
C LYS A 52 4.64 -11.79 9.46
N LEU A 53 3.74 -10.97 8.90
CA LEU A 53 2.97 -10.00 9.68
C LEU A 53 2.07 -10.68 10.70
N ASP A 54 1.44 -11.80 10.36
CA ASP A 54 0.58 -12.52 11.30
C ASP A 54 1.40 -13.14 12.44
N ARG A 55 2.59 -13.70 12.16
CA ARG A 55 3.53 -14.12 13.22
C ARG A 55 3.97 -12.95 14.12
N ILE A 56 4.16 -11.76 13.55
CA ILE A 56 4.47 -10.52 14.30
C ILE A 56 3.24 -9.96 15.02
N ARG A 57 2.02 -10.39 14.73
CA ARG A 57 0.82 -9.99 15.50
C ARG A 57 0.58 -10.93 16.67
N GLU A 58 0.85 -12.22 16.48
CA GLU A 58 0.66 -13.27 17.48
C GLU A 58 1.86 -13.45 18.42
N GLY A 59 3.01 -12.85 18.10
CA GLY A 59 4.18 -12.91 18.95
C GLY A 59 3.96 -12.23 20.31
N PRO A 60 4.85 -12.48 21.30
CA PRO A 60 4.73 -11.94 22.65
C PRO A 60 5.16 -10.46 22.68
N PHE A 61 4.38 -9.59 22.04
CA PHE A 61 4.64 -8.15 22.06
C PHE A 61 4.13 -7.56 23.36
N ILE A 62 5.04 -6.88 24.05
CA ILE A 62 4.73 -6.14 25.27
C ILE A 62 4.35 -4.74 24.81
N ARG A 63 3.18 -4.26 25.21
CA ARG A 63 2.80 -2.88 24.95
C ARG A 63 3.77 -1.96 25.66
N VAL A 64 4.40 -1.06 24.91
CA VAL A 64 5.32 -0.05 25.42
C VAL A 64 4.71 1.32 25.15
N ASP A 65 4.22 1.98 26.21
CA ASP A 65 3.62 3.30 26.10
C ASP A 65 4.67 4.43 25.99
N ASP A 66 5.90 4.19 26.46
CA ASP A 66 7.04 5.10 26.35
C ASP A 66 8.33 4.29 26.08
N PHE A 67 8.84 4.40 24.85
CA PHE A 67 10.04 3.69 24.41
C PHE A 67 11.32 4.22 25.06
N SER A 68 11.40 5.53 25.31
CA SER A 68 12.56 6.16 25.93
C SER A 68 12.72 5.68 27.37
N LYS A 69 11.61 5.59 28.11
CA LYS A 69 11.60 5.05 29.48
C LYS A 69 11.91 3.54 29.53
N ARG A 70 11.40 2.77 28.57
CA ARG A 70 11.57 1.30 28.51
C ARG A 70 12.99 0.89 28.14
N TYR A 71 13.64 1.61 27.22
CA TYR A 71 14.92 1.24 26.62
C TYR A 71 16.07 2.21 26.95
N GLY A 72 15.82 3.23 27.77
CA GLY A 72 16.86 4.18 28.20
C GLY A 72 17.41 5.05 27.07
N LEU A 73 16.60 5.29 26.03
CA LEU A 73 16.98 6.18 24.92
C LEU A 73 16.90 7.63 25.43
N ARG A 74 18.01 8.36 25.30
CA ARG A 74 18.15 9.76 25.73
C ARG A 74 17.33 10.71 24.88
#